data_AF-A0A2E6BNG9-F1
#
_entry.id   AF-A0A2E6BNG9-F1
#
_cell.length_a   1.000
_cell.length_b   1.000
_cell.length_c   1.000
_cell.angle_alpha   90.00
_cell.angle_beta   90.00
_cell.angle_gamma   90.00
#
_symmetry.space_group_name_H-M   'P 1'
#
loop_
_entity.id
_entity.type
_entity.pdbx_description
1 polymer ?
#
loop_
_entity_poly.entity_id
_entity_poly.type
_entity_poly.pdbx_seq_one_letter_code
_entity_poly.pdbx_strand_id
1 'polypeptide(L)'
;NWDLPVMDIVSCAALLKQKYPVSVMGFCYGGTLSWISTQKSFIFEKSVCYYGSSIPDFLFKNINCPTMLHFGENDEGIPKDAIEKVKSYVKEQEKPVNLFEYKNADHGFNCEERKSYNEEASKLAYERTIGFLMED
;
A
#
# COMPACT_ATOMS: atom_id res chain seq x y z
N ASN A 1 13.08 -8.29 10.25
CA ASN A 1 12.04 -9.25 10.70
C ASN A 1 10.70 -8.58 10.43
N TRP A 2 9.90 -9.12 9.50
CA TRP A 2 8.60 -8.56 9.09
C TRP A 2 7.41 -9.32 9.70
N ASP A 3 7.64 -10.53 10.22
CA ASP A 3 6.54 -11.41 10.63
C ASP A 3 5.85 -10.91 11.90
N LEU A 4 6.60 -10.43 12.90
CA LEU A 4 6.00 -9.98 14.17
C LEU A 4 5.06 -8.77 13.97
N PRO A 5 5.47 -7.68 13.28
CA PRO A 5 4.57 -6.54 13.07
C PRO A 5 3.37 -6.89 12.19
N VAL A 6 3.53 -7.77 11.20
CA VAL A 6 2.40 -8.28 10.41
C VAL A 6 1.45 -9.11 11.27
N MET A 7 1.98 -9.92 12.18
CA MET A 7 1.17 -10.69 13.12
C MET A 7 0.35 -9.76 14.01
N ASP A 8 0.94 -8.69 14.55
CA ASP A 8 0.22 -7.70 15.36
C ASP A 8 -0.93 -7.03 14.56
N ILE A 9 -0.68 -6.67 13.30
CA ILE A 9 -1.69 -6.11 12.40
C ILE A 9 -2.83 -7.10 12.17
N VAL A 10 -2.51 -8.35 11.83
CA VAL A 10 -3.52 -9.39 11.56
C VAL A 10 -4.31 -9.73 12.83
N SER A 11 -3.66 -9.79 13.99
CA SER A 11 -4.32 -10.01 15.27
C SER A 11 -5.29 -8.88 15.63
N CYS A 12 -4.89 -7.62 15.44
CA CYS A 12 -5.77 -6.47 15.63
C CYS A 12 -6.97 -6.53 14.67
N ALA A 13 -6.72 -6.82 13.38
CA ALA A 13 -7.76 -6.97 12.38
C ALA A 13 -8.74 -8.09 12.74
N ALA A 14 -8.26 -9.21 13.30
CA ALA A 14 -9.09 -10.33 13.73
C ALA A 14 -10.06 -9.97 14.85
N LEU A 15 -9.66 -9.07 15.76
CA LEU A 15 -10.57 -8.57 16.79
C LEU A 15 -11.65 -7.65 16.20
N LEU A 16 -11.27 -6.76 15.28
CA LEU A 16 -12.20 -5.84 14.63
C LEU A 16 -13.20 -6.55 13.70
N LYS A 17 -12.74 -7.59 12.98
CA LYS A 17 -13.54 -8.35 12.00
C LYS A 17 -14.76 -9.04 12.62
N GLN A 18 -14.76 -9.28 13.93
CA GLN A 18 -15.90 -9.82 14.65
C GLN A 18 -17.14 -8.91 14.59
N LYS A 19 -16.94 -7.61 14.32
CA LYS A 19 -18.01 -6.60 14.32
C LYS A 19 -18.06 -5.75 13.06
N TYR A 20 -16.95 -5.59 12.35
CA TYR A 20 -16.85 -4.66 11.22
C TYR A 20 -16.10 -5.28 10.04
N PRO A 21 -16.41 -4.90 8.79
CA PRO A 21 -15.47 -5.07 7.69
C PRO A 21 -14.17 -4.32 8.02
N VAL A 22 -13.03 -4.89 7.65
CA VAL A 22 -11.70 -4.35 8.01
C VAL A 22 -10.87 -4.20 6.75
N SER A 23 -10.30 -3.02 6.57
CA SER A 23 -9.28 -2.74 5.55
C SER A 23 -7.98 -2.33 6.24
N VAL A 24 -6.85 -2.44 5.54
CA VAL A 24 -5.54 -2.07 6.08
C VAL A 24 -4.89 -0.99 5.23
N MET A 25 -4.28 0.00 5.87
CA MET A 25 -3.56 1.08 5.20
C MET A 25 -2.29 1.42 5.95
N GLY A 26 -1.25 1.80 5.23
CA GLY A 26 -0.02 2.26 5.84
C GLY A 26 0.85 3.10 4.92
N PHE A 27 1.82 3.78 5.54
CA PHE A 27 2.75 4.70 4.91
C PHE A 27 4.20 4.25 5.15
N CYS A 28 5.06 4.36 4.14
CA CYS A 28 6.48 3.96 4.21
C CYS A 28 6.58 2.49 4.68
N TYR A 29 7.20 2.25 5.83
CA TYR A 29 7.26 0.94 6.47
C TYR A 29 5.87 0.30 6.62
N GLY A 30 4.88 1.10 7.03
CA GLY A 30 3.49 0.68 7.12
C GLY A 30 2.89 0.29 5.76
N GLY A 31 3.31 0.94 4.67
CA GLY A 31 2.87 0.59 3.32
C GLY A 31 3.36 -0.79 2.90
N THR A 32 4.60 -1.14 3.21
CA THR A 32 5.09 -2.51 3.02
C THR A 32 4.36 -3.49 3.94
N LEU A 33 4.13 -3.13 5.21
CA LEU A 33 3.38 -4.00 6.13
C LEU A 33 1.95 -4.26 5.65
N SER A 34 1.25 -3.26 5.11
CA SER A 34 -0.07 -3.41 4.49
C SER A 34 -0.03 -4.40 3.34
N TRP A 35 0.97 -4.32 2.46
CA TRP A 35 1.17 -5.29 1.38
C TRP A 35 1.39 -6.72 1.89
N ILE A 36 2.34 -6.91 2.82
CA ILE A 36 2.64 -8.25 3.35
C ILE A 36 1.43 -8.83 4.10
N SER A 37 0.65 -7.97 4.78
CA SER A 37 -0.56 -8.37 5.49
C SER A 37 -1.61 -8.99 4.56
N THR A 38 -1.78 -8.46 3.33
CA THR A 38 -2.71 -9.05 2.37
C THR A 38 -2.22 -10.39 1.83
N GLN A 39 -0.90 -10.64 1.77
CA GLN A 39 -0.35 -11.95 1.37
C GLN A 39 -0.47 -13.01 2.49
N LYS A 40 -0.57 -12.58 3.75
CA LYS A 40 -0.57 -13.45 4.93
C LYS A 40 -1.97 -13.74 5.47
N SER A 41 -2.98 -12.94 5.12
CA SER A 41 -4.34 -13.07 5.65
C SER A 41 -5.40 -12.73 4.62
N PHE A 42 -6.54 -13.44 4.70
CA PHE A 42 -7.75 -13.20 3.92
C PHE A 42 -8.74 -12.26 4.62
N ILE A 43 -8.36 -11.72 5.79
CA ILE A 43 -9.30 -10.99 6.64
C ILE A 43 -9.66 -9.59 6.14
N PHE A 44 -8.81 -9.01 5.31
CA PHE A 44 -8.96 -7.64 4.83
C PHE A 44 -9.90 -7.56 3.63
N GLU A 45 -10.78 -6.57 3.61
CA GLU A 45 -11.61 -6.24 2.45
C GLU A 45 -10.78 -5.55 1.37
N LYS A 46 -9.97 -4.55 1.77
CA LYS A 46 -9.12 -3.76 0.89
C LYS A 46 -7.80 -3.40 1.56
N SER A 47 -6.78 -3.09 0.77
CA SER A 47 -5.49 -2.62 1.25
C SER A 47 -5.01 -1.38 0.52
N VAL A 48 -4.40 -0.42 1.22
CA VAL A 48 -3.81 0.79 0.63
C VAL A 48 -2.38 0.96 1.11
N CYS A 49 -1.43 1.01 0.19
CA CYS A 49 -0.01 1.09 0.50
C CYS A 49 0.58 2.37 -0.07
N TYR A 50 1.04 3.27 0.80
CA TYR A 50 1.76 4.47 0.40
C TYR A 50 3.27 4.27 0.51
N TYR A 51 3.97 4.43 -0.61
CA TYR A 51 5.43 4.44 -0.78
C TYR A 51 6.13 3.36 0.07
N GLY A 52 5.63 2.13 -0.01
CA GLY A 52 6.20 0.97 0.69
C GLY A 52 7.47 0.49 0.02
N SER A 53 8.63 0.91 0.53
CA SER A 53 9.92 0.74 -0.16
C SER A 53 10.38 -0.70 -0.34
N SER A 54 9.95 -1.61 0.53
CA SER A 54 10.30 -3.02 0.43
C SER A 54 9.27 -3.87 -0.32
N ILE A 55 8.18 -3.30 -0.85
CA ILE A 55 7.21 -4.06 -1.68
C ILE A 55 7.88 -4.84 -2.83
N PRO A 56 8.87 -4.29 -3.57
CA PRO A 56 9.61 -5.01 -4.61
C PRO A 56 10.31 -6.30 -4.13
N ASP A 57 10.60 -6.41 -2.82
CA ASP A 57 11.20 -7.61 -2.22
C ASP A 57 10.16 -8.70 -1.91
N PHE A 58 8.86 -8.38 -1.98
CA PHE A 58 7.74 -9.25 -1.63
C PHE A 58 6.88 -9.67 -2.83
N LEU A 59 7.49 -9.80 -4.02
CA LEU A 59 6.81 -10.15 -5.27
C LEU A 59 6.83 -11.66 -5.55
N PHE A 60 6.42 -12.47 -4.57
CA PHE A 60 6.49 -13.94 -4.67
C PHE A 60 5.25 -14.67 -4.09
N LYS A 61 4.25 -13.93 -3.60
CA LYS A 61 3.00 -14.47 -3.03
C LYS A 61 1.80 -13.66 -3.46
N ASN A 62 0.71 -14.35 -3.78
CA ASN A 62 -0.52 -13.66 -4.14
C ASN A 62 -1.07 -12.84 -2.98
N ILE A 63 -1.64 -11.69 -3.32
CA ILE A 63 -2.44 -10.87 -2.41
C ILE A 63 -3.86 -11.44 -2.30
N ASN A 64 -4.49 -11.29 -1.14
CA ASN A 64 -5.80 -11.90 -0.89
C ASN A 64 -6.99 -10.93 -0.96
N CYS A 65 -6.75 -9.63 -1.17
CA CYS A 65 -7.79 -8.62 -1.33
C CYS A 65 -7.41 -7.55 -2.37
N PRO A 66 -8.39 -6.82 -2.95
CA PRO A 66 -8.12 -5.63 -3.75
C PRO A 66 -7.12 -4.69 -3.06
N THR A 67 -6.15 -4.19 -3.80
CA THR A 67 -5.06 -3.37 -3.23
C THR A 67 -4.81 -2.11 -4.07
N MET A 68 -4.56 -0.99 -3.41
CA MET A 68 -4.13 0.26 -4.04
C MET A 68 -2.71 0.61 -3.60
N LEU A 69 -1.87 1.02 -4.55
CA LEU A 69 -0.47 1.39 -4.36
C LEU A 69 -0.25 2.84 -4.80
N HIS A 70 0.50 3.59 -4.00
CA HIS A 70 0.83 4.98 -4.25
C HIS A 70 2.34 5.20 -4.15
N PHE A 71 3.00 5.61 -5.24
CA PHE A 71 4.44 5.85 -5.30
C PHE A 71 4.76 7.26 -5.78
N GLY A 72 5.80 7.89 -5.23
CA GLY A 72 6.33 9.13 -5.79
C GLY A 72 7.28 8.83 -6.96
N GLU A 73 7.18 9.57 -8.06
CA GLU A 73 8.05 9.35 -9.23
C GLU A 73 9.53 9.65 -8.93
N ASN A 74 9.80 10.55 -7.98
CA ASN A 74 11.13 10.98 -7.59
C ASN A 74 11.66 10.26 -6.33
N ASP A 75 10.97 9.24 -5.84
CA ASP A 75 11.39 8.48 -4.66
C ASP A 75 12.64 7.63 -4.99
N GLU A 76 13.82 8.14 -4.63
CA GLU A 76 15.09 7.43 -4.84
C GLU A 76 15.18 6.13 -4.04
N GLY A 77 14.39 6.00 -2.97
CA GLY A 77 14.27 4.77 -2.18
C GLY A 77 13.48 3.67 -2.89
N ILE A 78 12.78 3.98 -3.98
CA ILE A 78 12.00 3.04 -4.79
C ILE A 78 12.28 3.32 -6.28
N PRO A 79 13.43 2.86 -6.80
CA PRO A 79 13.83 3.15 -8.17
C PRO A 79 12.82 2.69 -9.23
N LYS A 80 12.85 3.32 -10.40
CA LYS A 80 11.89 3.05 -11.50
C LYS A 80 11.88 1.57 -11.92
N ASP A 81 13.03 0.89 -11.95
CA ASP A 81 13.08 -0.54 -12.29
C ASP A 81 12.36 -1.42 -11.25
N ALA A 82 12.40 -1.04 -9.97
CA ALA A 82 11.66 -1.70 -8.91
C ALA A 82 10.15 -1.49 -9.08
N ILE A 83 9.70 -0.27 -9.43
CA ILE A 83 8.29 -0.01 -9.73
C ILE A 83 7.82 -0.82 -10.95
N GLU A 84 8.63 -0.92 -12.01
CA GLU A 84 8.29 -1.74 -13.19
C GLU A 84 8.18 -3.24 -12.87
N LYS A 85 8.99 -3.76 -11.95
CA LYS A 85 8.83 -5.12 -11.42
C LYS A 85 7.49 -5.27 -10.69
N VAL A 86 7.13 -4.31 -9.84
CA VAL A 86 5.81 -4.32 -9.16
C VAL A 86 4.68 -4.27 -10.18
N LYS A 87 4.73 -3.38 -11.18
CA LYS A 87 3.72 -3.29 -12.25
C LYS A 87 3.55 -4.59 -13.02
N SER A 88 4.65 -5.29 -13.30
CA SER A 88 4.60 -6.59 -13.99
C SER A 88 3.96 -7.65 -13.10
N TYR A 89 4.40 -7.72 -11.84
CA TYR A 89 3.91 -8.68 -10.86
C TYR A 89 2.40 -8.54 -10.59
N VAL A 90 1.92 -7.30 -10.43
CA VAL A 90 0.51 -7.05 -10.05
C VAL A 90 -0.49 -7.37 -11.16
N LYS A 91 -0.05 -7.44 -12.43
CA LYS A 91 -0.90 -7.88 -13.55
C LYS A 91 -1.24 -9.36 -13.50
N GLU A 92 -0.42 -10.16 -12.82
CA GLU A 92 -0.60 -11.60 -12.67
C GLU A 92 -1.42 -11.96 -11.43
N GLN A 93 -1.82 -10.97 -10.64
CA GLN A 93 -2.61 -11.18 -9.42
C GLN A 93 -4.08 -11.44 -9.73
N GLU A 94 -4.66 -12.40 -9.01
CA GLU A 94 -6.10 -12.69 -9.12
C GLU A 94 -6.97 -11.57 -8.55
N LYS A 95 -6.48 -10.87 -7.53
CA LYS A 95 -7.15 -9.69 -6.96
C LYS A 95 -6.67 -8.42 -7.66
N PRO A 96 -7.57 -7.47 -7.94
CA PRO A 96 -7.21 -6.26 -8.66
C PRO A 96 -6.23 -5.40 -7.85
N VAL A 97 -5.25 -4.84 -8.56
CA VAL A 97 -4.30 -3.87 -7.99
C VAL A 97 -4.29 -2.59 -8.81
N ASN A 98 -4.57 -1.48 -8.14
CA ASN A 98 -4.45 -0.15 -8.72
C ASN A 98 -3.12 0.47 -8.27
N LEU A 99 -2.20 0.73 -9.20
CA LEU A 99 -0.91 1.36 -8.91
C LEU A 99 -0.87 2.76 -9.52
N PHE A 100 -0.51 3.75 -8.71
CA PHE A 100 -0.38 5.14 -9.12
C PHE A 100 1.00 5.68 -8.79
N GLU A 101 1.60 6.37 -9.76
CA GLU A 101 2.81 7.17 -9.59
C GLU A 101 2.44 8.66 -9.64
N TYR A 102 3.02 9.45 -8.74
CA TYR A 102 2.77 10.88 -8.62
C TYR A 102 3.98 11.68 -9.11
N LYS A 103 3.76 12.45 -10.18
CA LYS A 103 4.80 13.28 -10.81
C LYS A 103 5.33 14.31 -9.81
N ASN A 104 6.65 14.51 -9.82
CA ASN A 104 7.35 15.44 -8.91
C ASN A 104 7.17 15.14 -7.41
N ALA A 105 6.63 13.97 -7.03
CA ALA A 105 6.47 13.57 -5.65
C ALA A 105 7.64 12.66 -5.23
N ASP A 106 8.13 12.89 -4.03
CA ASP A 106 9.20 12.11 -3.40
C ASP A 106 8.61 11.23 -2.28
N HIS A 107 9.45 10.44 -1.63
CA HIS A 107 9.09 9.64 -0.48
C HIS A 107 8.43 10.50 0.61
N GLY A 108 7.31 10.01 1.15
CA GLY A 108 6.62 10.72 2.23
C GLY A 108 5.86 11.96 1.76
N PHE A 109 5.49 12.07 0.48
CA PHE A 109 4.81 13.23 -0.09
C PHE A 109 3.50 13.66 0.60
N ASN A 110 2.93 12.81 1.46
CA ASN A 110 1.74 13.12 2.27
C ASN A 110 2.05 13.84 3.60
N CYS A 111 3.32 13.97 4.00
CA CYS A 111 3.67 14.47 5.32
C CYS A 111 3.96 15.97 5.27
N GLU A 112 2.99 16.80 5.65
CA GLU A 112 3.06 18.28 5.61
C GLU A 112 4.28 18.87 6.33
N GLU A 113 4.81 18.18 7.34
CA GLU A 113 5.98 18.62 8.11
C GLU A 113 7.31 18.36 7.39
N ARG A 114 7.32 17.59 6.30
CA ARG A 114 8.53 17.25 5.54
C ARG A 114 8.70 18.16 4.34
N LYS A 115 9.98 18.39 3.97
CA LYS A 115 10.33 19.06 2.72
C LYS A 115 9.81 18.34 1.48
N SER A 116 9.60 17.02 1.56
CA SER A 116 9.06 16.22 0.47
C SER A 116 7.54 16.32 0.32
N TYR A 117 6.84 17.06 1.20
CA TYR A 117 5.41 17.30 1.06
C TYR A 117 5.08 17.85 -0.33
N ASN A 118 4.11 17.21 -0.97
CA ASN A 118 3.60 17.64 -2.27
C ASN A 118 2.08 17.66 -2.18
N GLU A 119 1.52 18.87 -2.07
CA GLU A 119 0.08 19.09 -1.86
C GLU A 119 -0.78 18.46 -2.95
N GLU A 120 -0.39 18.62 -4.22
CA GLU A 120 -1.11 18.08 -5.37
C GLU A 120 -1.15 16.55 -5.32
N ALA A 121 0.01 15.91 -5.13
CA ALA A 121 0.11 14.45 -5.02
C ALA A 121 -0.65 13.94 -3.79
N SER A 122 -0.55 14.63 -2.66
CA SER A 122 -1.19 14.23 -1.41
C SER A 122 -2.71 14.28 -1.52
N LYS A 123 -3.26 15.38 -2.03
CA LYS A 123 -4.70 15.55 -2.23
C LYS A 123 -5.25 14.50 -3.19
N LEU A 124 -4.60 14.31 -4.35
CA LEU A 124 -5.06 13.33 -5.33
C LEU A 124 -4.99 11.89 -4.80
N ALA A 125 -3.94 11.55 -4.05
CA ALA A 125 -3.80 10.22 -3.45
C ALA A 125 -4.86 9.98 -2.36
N TYR A 126 -5.19 11.00 -1.58
CA TYR A 126 -6.27 10.95 -0.60
C TYR A 126 -7.64 10.73 -1.27
N GLU A 127 -7.97 11.50 -2.31
CA GLU A 127 -9.23 11.37 -3.05
C GLU A 127 -9.41 9.95 -3.62
N ARG A 128 -8.37 9.39 -4.25
CA ARG A 128 -8.37 8.02 -4.76
C ARG A 128 -8.56 6.98 -3.66
N THR A 129 -7.87 7.18 -2.53
CA THR A 129 -7.93 6.27 -1.39
C THR A 129 -9.32 6.22 -0.77
N ILE A 130 -9.95 7.38 -0.53
CA ILE A 130 -11.31 7.44 0.01
C ILE A 130 -12.30 6.81 -0.97
N GLY A 131 -12.21 7.15 -2.26
CA GLY A 131 -13.08 6.54 -3.28
C GLY A 131 -12.97 5.03 -3.31
N PHE A 132 -11.74 4.50 -3.29
CA PHE A 132 -11.50 3.06 -3.29
C PHE A 132 -11.98 2.34 -2.03
N LEU A 133 -11.82 2.95 -0.85
CA LEU A 133 -12.28 2.34 0.39
C LEU A 133 -13.81 2.35 0.54
N MET A 134 -14.49 3.31 -0.08
CA MET A 134 -15.95 3.48 0.01
C MET A 134 -16.73 2.79 -1.12
N GLU A 135 -16.06 2.33 -2.18
CA GLU A 135 -16.67 1.51 -3.22
C GLU A 135 -17.18 0.18 -2.62
N ASP A 136 -18.34 -0.29 -3.05
CA ASP A 136 -18.95 -1.55 -2.57
C ASP A 136 -18.35 -2.79 -3.25
#